data_AF-A0A060BLV7-F1
#
_entry.id   AF-A0A060BLV7-F1
#
_cell.length_a   1.000
_cell.length_b   1.000
_cell.length_c   1.000
_cell.angle_alpha   90.00
_cell.angle_beta   90.00
_cell.angle_gamma   90.00
#
_symmetry.space_group_name_H-M   'P 1'
#
loop_
_entity.id
_entity.type
_entity.pdbx_description
1 polymer ?
#
loop_
_entity_poly.entity_id
_entity_poly.type
_entity_poly.pdbx_seq_one_letter_code
_entity_poly.pdbx_strand_id
1 'polypeptide(L)'
;MATTKLRQQIEAFATHPEALTCVTGITISFEDRRVDRVPSTDTVALEYLARYRGMEAHPSSVVVRREALVGPIGLVDEEIPGSYGEDFDWILRAAAAGPIAVVEQPLVEVAWGQSLFSERWATIIEAID
;
A
#
# COMPACT_ATOMS: atom_id res chain seq x y z
N MET A 1 10.11 11.36 -13.81
CA MET A 1 8.88 11.28 -12.98
C MET A 1 9.16 10.96 -11.50
N ALA A 2 10.17 10.15 -11.15
CA ALA A 2 10.48 9.80 -9.75
C ALA A 2 10.73 11.00 -8.79
N THR A 3 11.26 12.12 -9.29
CA THR A 3 11.58 13.29 -8.45
C THR A 3 10.35 13.99 -7.89
N THR A 4 9.17 13.84 -8.50
CA THR A 4 7.93 14.51 -8.04
C THR A 4 7.22 13.70 -6.96
N LYS A 5 7.15 12.38 -7.09
CA LYS A 5 6.55 11.49 -6.08
C LYS A 5 7.17 11.69 -4.71
N LEU A 6 8.49 11.45 -4.60
CA LEU A 6 9.16 11.49 -3.31
C LEU A 6 9.09 12.88 -2.69
N ARG A 7 9.23 13.95 -3.50
CA ARG A 7 9.09 15.32 -3.01
C ARG A 7 7.73 15.55 -2.37
N GLN A 8 6.64 15.21 -3.06
CA GLN A 8 5.28 15.41 -2.53
C GLN A 8 5.02 14.57 -1.27
N GLN A 9 5.54 13.35 -1.19
CA GLN A 9 5.38 12.51 0.00
C GLN A 9 6.19 13.04 1.20
N ILE A 10 7.38 13.60 0.96
CA ILE A 10 8.15 14.27 2.00
C ILE A 10 7.47 15.57 2.46
N GLU A 11 6.88 16.33 1.55
CA GLU A 11 6.04 17.50 1.90
C GLU A 11 4.81 17.07 2.70
N ALA A 12 4.17 15.95 2.37
CA ALA A 12 3.06 15.39 3.13
C ALA A 12 3.47 14.98 4.55
N PHE A 13 4.66 14.41 4.75
CA PHE A 13 5.20 14.17 6.10
C PHE A 13 5.50 15.45 6.88
N ALA A 14 5.82 16.55 6.21
CA ALA A 14 6.03 17.84 6.86
C ALA A 14 4.71 18.46 7.33
N THR A 15 3.61 18.22 6.61
CA THR A 15 2.26 18.68 7.01
C THR A 15 1.58 17.75 8.01
N HIS A 16 1.93 16.45 8.01
CA HIS A 16 1.43 15.42 8.91
C HIS A 16 2.60 14.74 9.65
N PRO A 17 3.25 15.44 10.61
CA PRO A 17 4.42 14.91 11.30
C PRO A 17 4.14 13.63 12.11
N GLU A 18 2.89 13.40 12.51
CA GLU A 18 2.41 12.20 13.20
C GLU A 18 2.31 10.96 12.28
N ALA A 19 2.30 11.15 10.96
CA ALA A 19 2.24 10.05 10.01
C ALA A 19 3.57 9.30 9.95
N LEU A 20 3.50 7.97 10.08
CA LEU A 20 4.66 7.07 9.98
C LEU A 20 4.88 6.56 8.56
N THR A 21 3.80 6.55 7.77
CA THR A 21 3.75 6.03 6.40
C THR A 21 3.05 7.06 5.52
N CYS A 22 3.48 7.15 4.26
CA CYS A 22 2.86 7.96 3.24
C CYS A 22 2.67 7.14 1.96
N VAL A 23 1.52 7.30 1.32
CA VAL A 23 1.17 6.61 0.07
C VAL A 23 0.69 7.61 -0.98
N THR A 24 0.59 7.14 -2.20
CA THR A 24 0.04 7.90 -3.33
C THR A 24 -0.77 6.96 -4.20
N GLY A 25 -1.55 7.53 -5.13
CA GLY A 25 -2.30 6.73 -6.09
C GLY A 25 -1.40 6.06 -7.14
N ILE A 26 -1.99 5.14 -7.88
CA ILE A 26 -1.40 4.51 -9.05
C ILE A 26 -2.23 4.77 -10.30
N THR A 27 -1.58 4.77 -11.45
CA THR A 27 -2.20 4.50 -12.74
C THR A 27 -1.94 3.05 -13.10
N ILE A 28 -2.99 2.26 -13.20
CA ILE A 28 -2.92 0.88 -13.70
C ILE A 28 -2.98 0.91 -15.21
N SER A 29 -1.96 0.40 -15.88
CA SER A 29 -1.88 0.29 -17.34
C SER A 29 -2.07 -1.18 -17.75
N PHE A 30 -3.07 -1.44 -18.58
CA PHE A 30 -3.40 -2.78 -19.11
C PHE A 30 -3.85 -2.66 -20.57
N GLU A 31 -3.12 -3.26 -21.49
CA GLU A 31 -3.34 -3.10 -22.94
C GLU A 31 -3.44 -1.60 -23.29
N ASP A 32 -4.51 -1.19 -23.97
CA ASP A 32 -4.77 0.21 -24.34
C ASP A 32 -5.54 1.00 -23.26
N ARG A 33 -5.73 0.42 -22.06
CA ARG A 33 -6.51 1.02 -20.97
C ARG A 33 -5.61 1.49 -19.84
N ARG A 34 -5.95 2.67 -19.30
CA ARG A 34 -5.34 3.23 -18.10
C ARG A 34 -6.44 3.57 -17.10
N VAL A 35 -6.27 3.14 -15.86
CA VAL A 35 -7.23 3.39 -14.77
C VAL A 35 -6.48 3.90 -13.56
N ASP A 36 -6.84 5.11 -13.12
CA ASP A 36 -6.30 5.65 -11.89
C ASP A 36 -7.01 5.05 -10.67
N ARG A 37 -6.22 4.72 -9.66
CA ARG A 37 -6.65 4.31 -8.33
C ARG A 37 -5.95 5.21 -7.34
N VAL A 38 -6.69 6.14 -6.75
CA VAL A 38 -6.15 7.14 -5.84
C VAL A 38 -6.83 6.96 -4.48
N PRO A 39 -6.10 6.60 -3.43
CA PRO A 39 -6.66 6.53 -2.08
C PRO A 39 -7.00 7.92 -1.56
N SER A 40 -7.83 7.95 -0.52
CA SER A 40 -7.98 9.10 0.38
C SER A 40 -7.56 8.69 1.79
N THR A 41 -7.47 9.65 2.71
CA THR A 41 -7.20 9.36 4.13
C THR A 41 -8.23 8.40 4.73
N ASP A 42 -9.48 8.45 4.27
CA ASP A 42 -10.56 7.58 4.76
C ASP A 42 -10.38 6.14 4.28
N THR A 43 -9.89 5.93 3.05
CA THR A 43 -9.74 4.57 2.49
C THR A 43 -8.48 3.85 2.98
N VAL A 44 -7.53 4.58 3.56
CA VAL A 44 -6.34 4.01 4.22
C VAL A 44 -6.43 4.00 5.74
N ALA A 45 -7.57 4.43 6.31
CA ALA A 45 -7.83 4.32 7.74
C ALA A 45 -7.96 2.84 8.16
N LEU A 46 -7.51 2.52 9.37
CA LEU A 46 -7.51 1.15 9.89
C LEU A 46 -8.92 0.54 9.85
N GLU A 47 -9.94 1.29 10.22
CA GLU A 47 -11.33 0.83 10.27
C GLU A 47 -11.87 0.49 8.87
N TYR A 48 -11.40 1.22 7.85
CA TYR A 48 -11.76 0.96 6.46
C TYR A 48 -11.04 -0.29 5.95
N LEU A 49 -9.72 -0.34 6.10
CA LEU A 49 -8.89 -1.47 5.64
C LEU A 49 -9.31 -2.78 6.32
N ALA A 50 -9.62 -2.77 7.62
CA ALA A 50 -10.09 -3.96 8.33
C ALA A 50 -11.41 -4.52 7.79
N ARG A 51 -12.22 -3.70 7.09
CA ARG A 51 -13.51 -4.10 6.50
C ARG A 51 -13.43 -4.35 5.00
N TYR A 52 -12.59 -3.60 4.29
CA TYR A 52 -12.48 -3.62 2.84
C TYR A 52 -11.06 -3.98 2.43
N ARG A 53 -10.89 -5.23 1.97
CA ARG A 53 -9.62 -5.76 1.46
C ARG A 53 -9.38 -5.34 0.00
N GLY A 54 -9.32 -4.03 -0.21
CA GLY A 54 -9.10 -3.39 -1.50
C GLY A 54 -7.65 -2.95 -1.71
N MET A 55 -7.31 -2.64 -2.97
CA MET A 55 -5.98 -2.19 -3.37
C MET A 55 -5.81 -0.66 -3.19
N GLU A 56 -6.24 -0.15 -2.03
CA GLU A 56 -6.31 1.29 -1.75
C GLU A 56 -4.92 1.93 -1.71
N ALA A 57 -3.95 1.26 -1.08
CA ALA A 57 -2.57 1.69 -0.98
C ALA A 57 -1.63 0.67 -1.63
N HIS A 58 -1.39 0.81 -2.93
CA HIS A 58 -0.54 -0.13 -3.66
C HIS A 58 0.93 -0.09 -3.15
N PRO A 59 1.62 -1.23 -2.96
CA PRO A 59 2.93 -1.28 -2.30
C PRO A 59 4.02 -0.45 -2.99
N SER A 60 3.98 -0.36 -4.33
CA SER A 60 4.91 0.47 -5.10
C SER A 60 4.79 1.99 -4.82
N SER A 61 3.74 2.41 -4.12
CA SER A 61 3.47 3.80 -3.76
C SER A 61 4.02 4.17 -2.38
N VAL A 62 4.29 3.20 -1.51
CA VAL A 62 4.63 3.39 -0.09
C VAL A 62 5.98 4.09 0.11
N VAL A 63 6.00 5.03 1.05
CA VAL A 63 7.21 5.55 1.71
C VAL A 63 6.95 5.50 3.22
N VAL A 64 7.91 4.99 3.99
CA VAL A 64 7.77 4.78 5.43
C VAL A 64 8.99 5.33 6.17
N ARG A 65 8.75 5.88 7.36
CA ARG A 65 9.84 6.26 8.28
C ARG A 65 10.60 5.01 8.69
N ARG A 66 11.93 5.03 8.55
CA ARG A 66 12.78 3.88 8.84
C ARG A 66 12.54 3.33 10.25
N GLU A 67 12.46 4.21 11.26
CA GLU A 67 12.23 3.84 12.66
C GLU A 67 10.90 3.12 12.90
N ALA A 68 9.87 3.46 12.14
CA ALA A 68 8.58 2.77 12.18
C ALA A 68 8.69 1.38 11.54
N LEU A 69 9.36 1.29 10.38
CA LEU A 69 9.58 0.03 9.64
C LEU A 69 10.40 -0.99 10.45
N VAL A 70 11.46 -0.55 11.14
CA VAL A 70 12.29 -1.43 11.98
C VAL A 70 11.78 -1.54 13.43
N GLY A 71 10.61 -0.96 13.72
CA GLY A 71 10.05 -0.86 15.07
C GLY A 71 8.57 -1.22 15.08
N PRO A 72 7.67 -0.28 15.41
CA PRO A 72 6.26 -0.56 15.69
C PRO A 72 5.46 -1.16 14.51
N ILE A 73 5.84 -0.88 13.26
CA ILE A 73 5.18 -1.50 12.10
C ILE A 73 5.76 -2.90 11.88
N GLY A 74 7.09 -3.02 11.84
CA GLY A 74 7.80 -4.25 11.48
C GLY A 74 7.98 -4.42 9.97
N LEU A 75 8.78 -5.42 9.59
CA LEU A 75 9.01 -5.79 8.19
C LEU A 75 7.80 -6.51 7.59
N VAL A 76 7.85 -6.79 6.28
CA VAL A 76 6.89 -7.67 5.62
C VAL A 76 7.00 -9.07 6.22
N ASP A 77 5.88 -9.74 6.41
CA ASP A 77 5.85 -11.12 6.90
C ASP A 77 6.10 -12.09 5.73
N GLU A 78 7.32 -12.61 5.65
CA GLU A 78 7.74 -13.56 4.62
C GLU A 78 7.27 -14.99 4.91
N GLU A 79 6.72 -15.26 6.10
CA GLU A 79 6.22 -16.59 6.49
C GLU A 79 4.77 -16.82 6.02
N ILE A 80 4.07 -15.77 5.56
CA ILE A 80 2.74 -15.91 4.95
C ILE A 80 2.85 -16.88 3.77
N PRO A 81 2.02 -17.95 3.73
CA PRO A 81 2.05 -18.94 2.66
C PRO A 81 2.03 -18.32 1.26
N GLY A 82 3.11 -18.55 0.51
CA GLY A 82 3.30 -18.02 -0.83
C GLY A 82 3.38 -16.50 -0.93
N SER A 83 3.50 -15.79 0.20
CA SER A 83 3.40 -14.33 0.32
C SER A 83 2.13 -13.82 -0.37
N TYR A 84 0.97 -14.38 -0.01
CA TYR A 84 -0.30 -13.89 -0.50
C TYR A 84 -0.90 -12.89 0.49
N GLY A 85 -0.87 -11.60 0.14
CA GLY A 85 -1.46 -10.53 0.96
C GLY A 85 -0.55 -10.04 2.08
N GLU A 86 0.73 -10.34 1.98
CA GLU A 86 1.81 -9.83 2.84
C GLU A 86 1.90 -8.30 2.84
N ASP A 87 1.57 -7.69 1.71
CA ASP A 87 1.48 -6.25 1.56
C ASP A 87 0.26 -5.66 2.27
N PHE A 88 -0.88 -6.36 2.21
CA PHE A 88 -2.11 -5.98 2.88
C PHE A 88 -2.00 -6.13 4.39
N ASP A 89 -1.36 -7.21 4.87
CA ASP A 89 -0.97 -7.33 6.28
C ASP A 89 -0.09 -6.15 6.72
N TRP A 90 0.93 -5.81 5.93
CA TRP A 90 1.84 -4.73 6.25
C TRP A 90 1.12 -3.37 6.34
N ILE A 91 0.23 -3.05 5.39
CA ILE A 91 -0.49 -1.77 5.42
C ILE A 91 -1.49 -1.69 6.58
N LEU A 92 -2.10 -2.81 6.98
CA LEU A 92 -2.93 -2.87 8.19
C LEU A 92 -2.12 -2.55 9.45
N ARG A 93 -0.93 -3.15 9.60
CA ARG A 93 -0.02 -2.84 10.70
C ARG A 93 0.45 -1.38 10.67
N ALA A 94 0.72 -0.85 9.48
CA ALA A 94 1.09 0.55 9.31
C ALA A 94 -0.04 1.49 9.77
N ALA A 95 -1.29 1.24 9.36
CA ALA A 95 -2.46 2.01 9.77
C ALA A 95 -2.75 1.89 11.28
N ALA A 96 -2.45 0.73 11.88
CA ALA A 96 -2.57 0.53 13.32
C ALA A 96 -1.49 1.25 14.13
N ALA A 97 -0.29 1.43 13.57
CA ALA A 97 0.81 2.13 14.21
C ALA A 97 0.64 3.66 14.18
N GLY A 98 -0.11 4.20 13.21
CA GLY A 98 -0.39 5.63 13.09
C GLY A 98 -1.12 5.98 11.79
N PRO A 99 -1.55 7.24 11.63
CA PRO A 99 -2.21 7.66 10.40
C PRO A 99 -1.28 7.55 9.19
N ILE A 100 -1.87 7.22 8.04
CA ILE A 100 -1.18 7.17 6.76
C ILE A 100 -1.44 8.49 6.03
N ALA A 101 -0.38 9.24 5.75
CA ALA A 101 -0.48 10.43 4.93
C ALA A 101 -0.74 10.04 3.46
N VAL A 102 -1.61 10.77 2.77
CA VAL A 102 -1.99 10.46 1.39
C VAL A 102 -1.68 11.62 0.47
N VAL A 103 -0.94 11.34 -0.60
CA VAL A 103 -0.82 12.24 -1.75
C VAL A 103 -1.85 11.78 -2.78
N GLU A 104 -2.98 12.50 -2.85
CA GLU A 104 -4.15 12.19 -3.70
C GLU A 104 -3.89 12.47 -5.20
N GLN A 105 -2.83 11.90 -5.74
CA GLN A 105 -2.45 11.94 -7.15
C GLN A 105 -1.95 10.55 -7.58
N PRO A 106 -2.14 10.13 -8.84
CA PRO A 106 -1.62 8.86 -9.33
C PRO A 106 -0.15 8.99 -9.75
N LEU A 107 0.78 9.00 -8.77
CA LEU A 107 2.20 9.29 -9.02
C LEU A 107 3.06 8.06 -9.34
N VAL A 108 2.45 6.89 -9.43
CA VAL A 108 3.13 5.63 -9.79
C VAL A 108 2.36 4.94 -10.90
N GLU A 109 3.07 4.45 -11.92
CA GLU A 109 2.48 3.64 -12.97
C GLU A 109 2.76 2.16 -12.73
N VAL A 110 1.73 1.33 -12.79
CA VAL A 110 1.80 -0.12 -12.58
C VAL A 110 1.26 -0.81 -13.83
N ALA A 111 2.11 -1.61 -14.48
CA ALA A 111 1.67 -2.49 -15.56
C ALA A 111 0.93 -3.69 -14.97
N TRP A 112 -0.34 -3.85 -15.32
CA TRP A 112 -1.14 -4.98 -14.86
C TRP A 112 -0.97 -6.18 -15.78
N GLY A 113 -0.98 -7.37 -15.20
CA GLY A 113 -0.87 -8.64 -15.90
C GLY A 113 -1.70 -9.73 -15.25
N GLN A 114 -1.38 -10.98 -15.57
CA GLN A 114 -1.98 -12.13 -14.89
C GLN A 114 -1.47 -12.21 -13.44
N SER A 115 -2.37 -12.46 -12.51
CA SER A 115 -1.99 -12.73 -11.12
C SER A 115 -1.23 -14.05 -11.04
N LEU A 116 -0.12 -14.08 -10.29
CA LEU A 116 0.59 -15.32 -9.98
C LEU A 116 -0.30 -16.34 -9.23
N PHE A 117 -1.33 -15.85 -8.56
CA PHE A 117 -2.22 -16.62 -7.69
C PHE A 117 -3.55 -17.01 -8.33
N SER A 118 -3.80 -16.68 -9.60
CA SER A 118 -5.10 -16.93 -10.28
C SER A 118 -5.57 -18.39 -10.23
N GLU A 119 -4.64 -19.34 -10.05
CA GLU A 119 -4.93 -20.78 -9.95
C GLU A 119 -4.38 -21.42 -8.66
N ARG A 120 -3.86 -20.62 -7.72
CA ARG A 120 -3.20 -21.11 -6.49
C ARG A 120 -4.12 -21.08 -5.27
N TRP A 121 -5.32 -21.64 -5.42
CA TRP A 121 -6.38 -21.57 -4.41
C TRP A 121 -5.98 -22.14 -3.04
N ALA A 122 -5.26 -23.26 -3.01
CA ALA A 122 -4.79 -23.85 -1.75
C ALA A 122 -3.86 -22.90 -0.99
N THR A 123 -2.91 -22.26 -1.68
CA THR A 123 -2.00 -21.26 -1.10
C THR A 123 -2.77 -20.04 -0.59
N ILE A 124 -3.76 -19.56 -1.35
CA ILE A 124 -4.61 -18.45 -0.93
C ILE A 124 -5.33 -18.78 0.37
N ILE A 125 -5.94 -19.98 0.47
CA ILE A 125 -6.66 -20.42 1.67
C ILE A 125 -5.71 -20.48 2.86
N GLU A 126 -4.57 -21.14 2.71
CA GLU A 126 -3.58 -21.28 3.78
C GLU A 126 -3.05 -19.91 4.26
N ALA A 127 -2.95 -18.93 3.37
CA ALA A 127 -2.45 -17.60 3.71
C ALA A 127 -3.45 -16.71 4.46
N ILE A 128 -4.76 -16.99 4.36
CA ILE A 128 -5.82 -16.13 4.92
C ILE A 128 -6.68 -16.80 6.00
N ASP A 129 -6.43 -18.07 6.30
CA ASP A 129 -7.02 -18.81 7.42
C ASP A 129 -6.51 -18.28 8.77
#